data_AF-A0A2V9ZIW5-F1
#
_entry.id   AF-A0A2V9ZIW5-F1
#
_cell.length_a   1.000
_cell.length_b   1.000
_cell.length_c   1.000
_cell.angle_alpha   90.00
_cell.angle_beta   90.00
_cell.angle_gamma   90.00
#
_symmetry.space_group_name_H-M   'P 1'
#
loop_
_entity.id
_entity.type
_entity.pdbx_description
1 polymer ?
#
loop_
_entity_poly.entity_id
_entity_poly.type
_entity_poly.pdbx_seq_one_letter_code
_entity_poly.pdbx_strand_id
1 'polypeptide(L)'
;MLVIALAAFSQENSTASPSAPPSAAQPPATLSKKDLMARDKIFYVCSDTFYVKKEELEKGLLNREEFEKWGLMVTQNQNDADAILSVKRAPFQNNFPYTITDRQSGILLMGGEVNSLFGTVPGKIAADLVNKLRPIYEPKPNPAAKPASP
;
A
#
# COMPACT_ATOMS: atom_id res chain seq x y z
N MET A 1 43.35 -28.53 47.54
CA MET A 1 42.43 -28.27 46.41
C MET A 1 42.48 -26.76 46.15
N LEU A 2 42.69 -26.23 44.94
CA LEU A 2 41.86 -26.26 43.71
C LEU A 2 40.54 -25.48 43.92
N VAL A 3 40.14 -24.48 43.11
CA VAL A 3 40.62 -23.98 41.79
C VAL A 3 40.56 -22.43 41.66
N ILE A 4 41.40 -21.88 40.76
CA ILE A 4 41.25 -20.68 39.88
C ILE A 4 39.75 -20.37 39.53
N ALA A 5 39.25 -19.16 39.24
CA ALA A 5 39.78 -18.13 38.33
C ALA A 5 39.12 -16.73 38.41
N LEU A 6 39.79 -15.79 37.73
CA LEU A 6 39.43 -14.45 37.29
C LEU A 6 37.96 -14.21 36.89
N ALA A 7 37.47 -13.00 37.16
CA ALA A 7 37.15 -12.03 36.09
C ALA A 7 37.20 -10.60 36.65
N ALA A 8 38.03 -9.73 36.04
CA ALA A 8 37.95 -8.29 36.25
C ALA A 8 36.93 -7.70 35.28
N PHE A 9 36.25 -6.61 35.67
CA PHE A 9 35.81 -5.62 34.70
C PHE A 9 35.86 -4.21 35.28
N SER A 10 36.48 -3.31 34.54
CA SER A 10 36.70 -1.92 34.96
C SER A 10 35.40 -1.12 35.02
N GLN A 11 35.33 -0.26 36.02
CA GLN A 11 34.49 0.92 36.02
C GLN A 11 35.17 2.00 35.17
N GLU A 12 34.52 2.49 34.11
CA GLU A 12 34.78 3.85 33.61
C GLU A 12 33.49 4.60 33.31
N ASN A 13 33.59 5.91 33.54
CA ASN A 13 32.52 6.86 33.69
C ASN A 13 32.20 7.54 32.34
N SER A 14 30.92 7.72 31.98
CA SER A 14 30.53 8.78 31.05
C SER A 14 29.05 9.14 31.16
N THR A 15 28.84 10.44 31.40
CA THR A 15 27.59 11.20 31.39
C THR A 15 26.63 10.84 30.26
N ALA A 16 25.45 10.30 30.61
CA ALA A 16 24.31 10.24 29.69
C ALA A 16 23.46 11.53 29.83
N SER A 17 23.56 12.42 28.85
CA SER A 17 22.56 13.48 28.66
C SER A 17 21.17 12.87 28.48
N PRO A 18 20.08 13.57 28.87
CA PRO A 18 18.72 13.16 28.51
C PRO A 18 18.51 13.36 27.01
N SER A 19 18.90 12.37 26.21
CA SER A 19 18.54 12.30 24.80
C SER A 19 17.02 12.26 24.71
N ALA A 20 16.44 13.33 24.14
CA ALA A 20 15.03 13.40 23.81
C ALA A 20 14.62 12.16 23.00
N PRO A 21 13.34 11.72 23.07
CA PRO A 21 12.85 10.67 22.19
C PRO A 21 13.18 11.03 20.74
N PRO A 22 13.52 10.06 19.87
CA PRO A 22 13.81 10.34 18.46
C PRO A 22 12.61 11.06 17.87
N SER A 23 12.77 12.36 17.65
CA SER A 23 11.72 13.22 17.09
C SER A 23 11.30 12.60 15.78
N ALA A 24 10.03 12.19 15.70
CA ALA A 24 9.53 11.40 14.60
C ALA A 24 9.94 12.04 13.28
N ALA A 25 10.64 11.27 12.43
CA ALA A 25 11.10 11.76 11.14
C ALA A 25 9.89 12.31 10.38
N GLN A 26 9.81 13.64 10.28
CA GLN A 26 8.75 14.30 9.54
C GLN A 26 8.90 13.85 8.08
N PRO A 27 7.89 13.19 7.48
CA PRO A 27 8.03 12.68 6.13
C PRO A 27 8.33 13.84 5.17
N PRO A 28 9.27 13.68 4.23
CA PRO A 28 9.72 14.77 3.38
C PRO A 28 8.57 15.30 2.50
N ALA A 29 8.38 16.62 2.54
CA ALA A 29 7.66 17.44 1.56
C ALA A 29 6.35 16.85 0.97
N THR A 30 5.29 16.86 1.78
CA THR A 30 3.93 17.36 1.44
C THR A 30 3.22 16.85 0.15
N LEU A 31 3.69 15.82 -0.54
CA LEU A 31 2.87 15.09 -1.51
C LEU A 31 1.81 14.31 -0.73
N SER A 32 0.62 14.90 -0.65
CA SER A 32 -0.53 14.26 -0.03
C SER A 32 -0.78 12.92 -0.70
N LYS A 33 -1.10 11.88 0.08
CA LYS A 33 -1.43 10.53 -0.43
C LYS A 33 -2.39 10.52 -1.63
N LYS A 34 -3.35 11.46 -1.66
CA LYS A 34 -4.29 11.63 -2.78
C LYS A 34 -3.62 12.07 -4.09
N ASP A 35 -2.58 12.87 -4.03
CA ASP A 35 -1.78 13.33 -5.17
C ASP A 35 -0.94 12.18 -5.76
N LEU A 36 -0.26 11.42 -4.89
CA LEU A 36 0.41 10.17 -5.25
C LEU A 36 -0.55 9.19 -5.95
N MET A 37 -1.75 9.02 -5.40
CA MET A 37 -2.77 8.14 -6.02
C MET A 37 -3.38 8.71 -7.32
N ALA A 38 -3.27 10.02 -7.58
CA ALA A 38 -3.79 10.64 -8.80
C ALA A 38 -2.75 10.67 -9.93
N ARG A 39 -1.45 10.76 -9.60
CA ARG A 39 -0.34 10.68 -10.58
C ARG A 39 -0.08 9.24 -11.02
N ASP A 40 -0.20 8.26 -10.12
CA ASP A 40 0.14 6.86 -10.38
C ASP A 40 -0.92 6.26 -11.32
N LYS A 41 -0.53 5.94 -12.56
CA LYS A 41 -1.44 5.40 -13.59
C LYS A 41 -1.13 3.96 -13.96
N ILE A 42 0.14 3.56 -13.83
CA ILE A 42 0.61 2.24 -14.22
C ILE A 42 0.80 1.38 -12.97
N PHE A 43 -0.01 0.32 -12.86
CA PHE A 43 0.01 -0.64 -11.76
C PHE A 43 0.79 -1.91 -12.15
N TYR A 44 1.73 -2.32 -11.30
CA TYR A 44 2.32 -3.67 -11.34
C TYR A 44 1.62 -4.59 -10.36
N VAL A 45 1.29 -5.80 -10.80
CA VAL A 45 0.71 -6.84 -9.96
C VAL A 45 1.78 -7.78 -9.42
N CYS A 46 1.90 -7.83 -8.10
CA CYS A 46 2.72 -8.78 -7.37
C CYS A 46 1.80 -9.69 -6.52
N SER A 47 1.86 -11.01 -6.74
CA SER A 47 1.14 -11.97 -5.90
C SER A 47 2.12 -12.85 -5.15
N ASP A 48 2.08 -12.76 -3.82
CA ASP A 48 2.89 -13.51 -2.86
C ASP A 48 2.11 -14.74 -2.34
N THR A 49 1.17 -15.26 -3.14
CA THR A 49 0.30 -16.38 -2.74
C THR A 49 0.00 -17.34 -3.88
N PHE A 50 0.02 -18.65 -3.57
CA PHE A 50 -0.31 -19.71 -4.52
C PHE A 50 -1.78 -19.71 -4.98
N TYR A 51 -2.67 -19.05 -4.22
CA TYR A 51 -4.11 -19.10 -4.40
C TYR A 51 -4.67 -18.03 -5.36
N VAL A 52 -3.88 -17.01 -5.68
CA VAL A 52 -4.23 -15.94 -6.61
C VAL A 52 -3.05 -15.77 -7.56
N LYS A 53 -3.21 -16.16 -8.82
CA LYS A 53 -2.17 -15.91 -9.83
C LYS A 53 -2.11 -14.44 -10.18
N LYS A 54 -0.93 -13.94 -10.57
CA LYS A 54 -0.79 -12.56 -11.06
C LYS A 54 -1.69 -12.36 -12.28
N GLU A 55 -1.71 -13.30 -13.23
CA GLU A 55 -2.44 -13.15 -14.49
C GLU A 55 -3.96 -13.05 -14.29
N GLU A 56 -4.50 -13.75 -13.29
CA GLU A 56 -5.92 -13.66 -12.96
C GLU A 56 -6.27 -12.34 -12.27
N LEU A 57 -5.36 -11.79 -11.46
CA LEU A 57 -5.54 -10.47 -10.84
C LEU A 57 -5.40 -9.35 -11.88
N GLU A 58 -4.39 -9.42 -12.76
CA GLU A 58 -4.21 -8.52 -13.90
C GLU A 58 -5.48 -8.50 -14.78
N LYS A 59 -6.00 -9.69 -15.14
CA LYS A 59 -7.27 -9.83 -15.87
C LYS A 59 -8.47 -9.28 -15.07
N GLY A 60 -8.49 -9.48 -13.75
CA GLY A 60 -9.55 -8.98 -12.87
C GLY A 60 -9.61 -7.45 -12.78
N LEU A 61 -8.45 -6.79 -12.85
CA LEU A 61 -8.32 -5.33 -12.94
C LEU A 61 -8.79 -4.82 -14.31
N LEU A 62 -8.28 -5.42 -15.39
CA LEU A 62 -8.61 -5.04 -16.77
C LEU A 62 -10.07 -5.31 -17.16
N ASN A 63 -10.81 -6.13 -16.40
CA ASN A 63 -12.25 -6.33 -16.57
C ASN A 63 -13.10 -5.20 -15.93
N ARG A 64 -12.49 -4.15 -15.36
CA ARG A 64 -13.21 -3.00 -14.81
C ARG A 64 -13.27 -1.86 -15.83
N GLU A 65 -14.48 -1.49 -16.22
CA GLU A 65 -14.75 -0.30 -17.04
C GLU A 65 -14.15 0.97 -16.42
N GLU A 66 -14.08 1.07 -15.08
CA GLU A 66 -13.46 2.22 -14.42
C GLU A 66 -11.94 2.31 -14.63
N PHE A 67 -11.24 1.19 -14.83
CA PHE A 67 -9.80 1.22 -15.16
C PHE A 67 -9.58 1.87 -16.53
N GLU A 68 -10.37 1.47 -17.53
CA GLU A 68 -10.33 2.08 -18.87
C GLU A 68 -10.75 3.57 -18.82
N LYS A 69 -11.86 3.87 -18.13
CA LYS A 69 -12.42 5.22 -17.96
C LYS A 69 -11.45 6.21 -17.33
N TRP A 70 -10.63 5.77 -16.38
CA TRP A 70 -9.64 6.61 -15.69
C TRP A 70 -8.25 6.58 -16.35
N GLY A 71 -8.08 5.79 -17.42
CA GLY A 71 -6.80 5.63 -18.12
C GLY A 71 -5.74 4.90 -17.28
N LEU A 72 -6.17 3.98 -16.41
CA LEU A 72 -5.28 3.15 -15.60
C LEU A 72 -4.81 1.95 -16.41
N MET A 73 -3.52 1.66 -16.30
CA MET A 73 -2.87 0.58 -17.04
C MET A 73 -2.29 -0.44 -16.07
N VAL A 74 -2.22 -1.70 -16.52
CA VAL A 74 -1.57 -2.78 -15.77
C VAL A 74 -0.36 -3.24 -16.58
N THR A 75 0.82 -3.24 -15.97
CA THR A 75 2.08 -3.68 -16.60
C THR A 75 2.59 -4.97 -15.97
N GLN A 76 3.21 -5.82 -16.80
CA GLN A 76 3.95 -7.00 -16.35
C GLN A 76 5.39 -6.67 -15.94
N ASN A 77 5.87 -5.45 -16.21
CA ASN A 77 7.20 -4.99 -15.83
C ASN A 77 7.13 -4.11 -14.58
N GLN A 78 7.64 -4.60 -13.46
CA GLN A 78 7.75 -3.82 -12.22
C GLN A 78 8.54 -2.51 -12.41
N ASN A 79 9.44 -2.45 -13.40
CA ASN A 79 10.25 -1.26 -13.69
C ASN A 79 9.50 -0.14 -14.42
N ASP A 80 8.38 -0.44 -15.08
CA ASP A 80 7.54 0.52 -15.81
C ASP A 80 6.32 0.97 -14.99
N ALA A 81 6.17 0.50 -13.75
CA ALA A 81 5.05 0.83 -12.88
C ALA A 81 5.34 1.99 -11.93
N ASP A 82 4.29 2.79 -11.70
CA ASP A 82 4.22 3.82 -10.66
C ASP A 82 3.84 3.17 -9.32
N ALA A 83 2.77 2.34 -9.32
CA ALA A 83 2.24 1.71 -8.12
C ALA A 83 2.36 0.18 -8.17
N ILE A 84 2.63 -0.45 -7.03
CA ILE A 84 2.73 -1.91 -6.88
C ILE A 84 1.55 -2.40 -6.04
N LEU A 85 0.65 -3.18 -6.65
CA LEU A 85 -0.36 -3.97 -5.95
C LEU A 85 0.26 -5.30 -5.49
N SER A 86 0.53 -5.42 -4.20
CA SER A 86 0.94 -6.67 -3.56
C SER A 86 -0.25 -7.37 -2.92
N VAL A 87 -0.48 -8.63 -3.27
CA VAL A 87 -1.46 -9.50 -2.58
C VAL A 87 -0.72 -10.53 -1.76
N LYS A 88 -1.10 -10.67 -0.49
CA LYS A 88 -0.54 -11.67 0.44
C LYS A 88 -1.66 -12.53 1.03
N ARG A 89 -1.31 -13.70 1.53
CA ARG A 89 -2.21 -14.55 2.32
C ARG A 89 -1.40 -15.38 3.29
N ALA A 90 -1.70 -15.27 4.58
CA ALA A 90 -1.17 -16.20 5.57
C ALA A 90 -1.79 -17.60 5.37
N PRO A 91 -1.02 -18.69 5.58
CA PRO A 91 -1.57 -20.04 5.48
C PRO A 91 -2.77 -20.21 6.43
N PHE A 92 -3.75 -21.02 5.99
CA PHE A 92 -5.01 -21.31 6.70
C PHE A 92 -6.03 -20.16 6.90
N GLN A 93 -5.75 -18.91 6.50
CA GLN A 93 -6.74 -17.82 6.59
C GLN A 93 -7.61 -17.71 5.33
N ASN A 94 -8.92 -17.44 5.44
CA ASN A 94 -9.79 -17.32 4.25
C ASN A 94 -9.84 -15.89 3.66
N ASN A 95 -8.89 -15.07 4.09
CA ASN A 95 -8.79 -13.64 3.89
C ASN A 95 -7.54 -13.34 3.04
N PHE A 96 -7.67 -12.36 2.16
CA PHE A 96 -6.66 -11.97 1.18
C PHE A 96 -6.35 -10.48 1.39
N PRO A 97 -5.45 -10.15 2.33
CA PRO A 97 -4.95 -8.80 2.48
C PRO A 97 -4.17 -8.38 1.22
N TYR A 98 -4.42 -7.16 0.77
CA TYR A 98 -3.71 -6.55 -0.33
C TYR A 98 -3.27 -5.13 0.04
N THR A 99 -2.16 -4.70 -0.55
CA THR A 99 -1.54 -3.39 -0.29
C THR A 99 -1.08 -2.78 -1.60
N ILE A 100 -1.27 -1.47 -1.75
CA ILE A 100 -0.80 -0.70 -2.89
C ILE A 100 0.20 0.33 -2.38
N THR A 101 1.42 0.22 -2.89
CA THR A 101 2.56 1.03 -2.51
C THR A 101 3.08 1.75 -3.75
N ASP A 102 3.23 3.06 -3.65
CA ASP A 102 3.92 3.84 -4.68
C ASP A 102 5.40 3.44 -4.73
N ARG A 103 5.88 3.07 -5.90
CA ARG A 103 7.25 2.58 -6.12
C ARG A 103 8.28 3.70 -5.99
N GLN A 104 7.94 4.94 -6.36
CA GLN A 104 8.93 6.03 -6.39
C GLN A 104 9.27 6.54 -4.98
N SER A 105 8.28 6.69 -4.11
CA SER A 105 8.44 7.22 -2.74
C SER A 105 8.39 6.13 -1.66
N GLY A 106 8.03 4.89 -2.02
CA GLY A 106 7.89 3.78 -1.06
C GLY A 106 6.68 3.91 -0.12
N ILE A 107 5.74 4.81 -0.42
CA ILE A 107 4.62 5.15 0.47
C ILE A 107 3.47 4.16 0.26
N LEU A 108 3.00 3.56 1.35
CA LEU A 108 1.78 2.74 1.35
C LEU A 108 0.56 3.64 1.09
N LEU A 109 0.06 3.64 -0.14
CA LEU A 109 -1.09 4.42 -0.58
C LEU A 109 -2.37 3.89 0.04
N MET A 110 -2.63 2.58 -0.09
CA MET A 110 -3.81 1.96 0.51
C MET A 110 -3.59 0.49 0.80
N GLY A 111 -4.43 -0.05 1.67
CA GLY A 111 -4.58 -1.48 1.87
C GLY A 111 -6.05 -1.85 1.96
N GLY A 112 -6.33 -3.14 1.83
CA GLY A 112 -7.64 -3.72 2.03
C GLY A 112 -7.53 -5.21 2.27
N GLU A 113 -8.67 -5.83 2.51
CA GLU A 113 -8.76 -7.26 2.66
C GLU A 113 -10.05 -7.73 2.02
N VAL A 114 -9.98 -8.81 1.24
CA VAL A 114 -11.17 -9.44 0.67
C VAL A 114 -11.26 -10.90 1.13
N ASN A 115 -12.49 -11.40 1.26
CA ASN A 115 -12.75 -12.82 1.54
C ASN A 115 -13.11 -13.58 0.25
N SER A 116 -12.97 -14.90 0.29
CA SER A 116 -13.33 -15.77 -0.86
C SER A 116 -14.84 -16.09 -0.97
N LEU A 117 -15.72 -15.43 -0.22
CA LEU A 117 -17.16 -15.77 -0.14
C LEU A 117 -17.98 -14.99 -1.16
N PHE A 118 -18.63 -15.67 -2.13
CA PHE A 118 -19.34 -15.08 -3.29
C PHE A 118 -18.41 -14.40 -4.31
N GLY A 119 -18.09 -15.12 -5.39
CA GLY A 119 -17.28 -14.61 -6.52
C GLY A 119 -15.78 -14.86 -6.38
N THR A 120 -15.00 -14.38 -7.37
CA THR A 120 -13.54 -14.58 -7.42
C THR A 120 -12.80 -13.51 -6.61
N VAL A 121 -11.73 -13.93 -5.92
CA VAL A 121 -10.84 -13.02 -5.18
C VAL A 121 -10.25 -11.92 -6.08
N PRO A 122 -9.69 -12.22 -7.28
CA PRO A 122 -9.30 -11.20 -8.26
C PRO A 122 -10.34 -10.11 -8.53
N GLY A 123 -11.57 -10.50 -8.87
CA GLY A 123 -12.64 -9.55 -9.21
C GLY A 123 -13.05 -8.68 -8.04
N LYS A 124 -12.91 -9.18 -6.80
CA LYS A 124 -13.15 -8.42 -5.57
C LYS A 124 -12.06 -7.43 -5.24
N ILE A 125 -10.79 -7.81 -5.36
CA ILE A 125 -9.66 -6.89 -5.15
C ILE A 125 -9.80 -5.73 -6.14
N ALA A 126 -10.11 -6.02 -7.41
CA ALA A 126 -10.40 -5.01 -8.41
C ALA A 126 -11.59 -4.11 -8.05
N ALA A 127 -12.70 -4.67 -7.53
CA ALA A 127 -13.86 -3.88 -7.11
C ALA A 127 -13.56 -2.96 -5.91
N ASP A 128 -12.90 -3.48 -4.87
CA ASP A 128 -12.55 -2.71 -3.67
C ASP A 128 -11.52 -1.61 -4.00
N LEU A 129 -10.57 -1.91 -4.88
CA LEU A 129 -9.63 -0.95 -5.45
C LEU A 129 -10.35 0.19 -6.18
N VAL A 130 -11.23 -0.13 -7.14
CA VAL A 130 -12.05 0.86 -7.85
C VAL A 130 -12.86 1.71 -6.87
N ASN A 131 -13.49 1.11 -5.86
CA ASN A 131 -14.26 1.85 -4.86
C ASN A 131 -13.40 2.85 -4.06
N LYS A 132 -12.13 2.52 -3.79
CA LYS A 132 -11.17 3.41 -3.10
C LYS A 132 -10.59 4.49 -4.01
N LEU A 133 -10.44 4.22 -5.32
CA LEU A 133 -9.99 5.18 -6.32
C LEU A 133 -11.10 6.13 -6.80
N ARG A 134 -12.37 5.72 -6.75
CA ARG A 134 -13.52 6.55 -7.15
C ARG A 134 -13.55 7.95 -6.54
N PRO A 135 -13.33 8.20 -5.22
CA PRO A 135 -13.27 9.56 -4.66
C PRO A 135 -12.04 10.41 -5.10
N ILE A 136 -11.12 9.82 -5.87
CA ILE A 136 -9.94 10.49 -6.43
C ILE A 136 -10.21 10.93 -7.87
N TYR A 137 -10.67 10.02 -8.73
CA TYR A 137 -10.97 10.32 -10.15
C TYR A 137 -12.39 10.85 -10.41
N GLU A 138 -13.36 10.48 -9.58
CA GLU A 138 -14.75 10.95 -9.63
C GLU A 138 -15.12 11.64 -8.31
N PRO A 139 -14.49 12.79 -7.97
CA PRO A 139 -14.93 13.59 -6.84
C PRO A 139 -16.37 14.03 -7.10
N LYS A 140 -17.33 13.47 -6.35
CA LYS A 140 -18.74 13.86 -6.46
C LYS A 140 -18.83 15.39 -6.34
N PRO A 141 -19.52 16.09 -7.26
CA PRO A 141 -19.72 17.52 -7.12
C PRO A 141 -20.42 17.79 -5.79
N ASN A 142 -19.84 18.68 -4.98
CA ASN A 142 -20.39 19.01 -3.67
C ASN A 142 -21.74 19.72 -3.86
N PRO A 143 -22.88 19.15 -3.40
CA PRO A 143 -24.19 19.78 -3.57
C PRO A 143 -24.34 21.11 -2.80
N ALA A 144 -23.38 21.46 -1.94
CA ALA A 144 -23.33 22.76 -1.27
C ALA A 144 -22.81 23.92 -2.16
N ALA A 145 -22.32 23.66 -3.38
CA ALA A 145 -21.99 24.70 -4.36
C ALA A 145 -23.26 25.30 -5.01
N LYS A 146 -24.20 25.78 -4.18
CA LYS A 146 -25.31 26.62 -4.66
C LYS A 146 -24.69 27.89 -5.25
N PRO A 147 -24.95 28.25 -6.52
CA PRO A 147 -24.50 29.53 -7.05
C PRO A 147 -25.13 30.63 -6.20
N ALA A 148 -24.31 31.57 -5.72
CA ALA A 148 -24.82 32.83 -5.22
C ALA A 148 -25.55 33.50 -6.38
N SER A 149 -26.88 33.61 -6.27
CA SER A 149 -27.68 34.31 -7.28
C SER A 149 -27.24 35.79 -7.35
N PRO A 150 -27.27 36.40 -8.55
CA PRO A 150 -27.07 37.84 -8.72
C PRO A 150 -28.22 38.65 -8.07
#